data_AF-A0A8T7M2L1-F1
#
_entry.id   AF-A0A8T7M2L1-F1
#
_cell.length_a   1.000
_cell.length_b   1.000
_cell.length_c   1.000
_cell.angle_alpha   90.00
_cell.angle_beta   90.00
_cell.angle_gamma   90.00
#
_symmetry.space_group_name_H-M   'P 1'
#
loop_
_entity.id
_entity.type
_entity.pdbx_description
1 polymer ?
#
loop_
_entity_poly.entity_id
_entity_poly.type
_entity_poly.pdbx_seq_one_letter_code
_entity_poly.pdbx_strand_id
1 'polypeptide(L)'
;MTPYGAPLHPLLVHFPIALLIAGVVAGFVASFPKLGWLRVVEMVLMAVGGITALVTRQTGEENAERFMSAIRRSGASTDVYETHKLFANLTIVAFGLLIMFRLAIWGWFLLRDKQKLAELKNSPIVFLGAIFARAQIVPVFFLVVYLLGALVAVGFLSATGYYGGELVYTYGIGIK
;
A
#
# COMPACT_ATOMS: atom_id res chain seq x y z
N MET A 1 28.47 20.18 -15.92
CA MET A 1 27.09 20.33 -15.44
C MET A 1 26.21 19.63 -16.45
N THR A 2 25.62 18.48 -16.13
CA THR A 2 24.77 17.76 -17.09
C THR A 2 23.49 18.58 -17.35
N PRO A 3 23.08 18.80 -18.62
CA PRO A 3 21.94 19.65 -18.96
C PRO A 3 20.57 19.00 -18.69
N TYR A 4 20.56 17.80 -18.12
CA TYR A 4 19.36 17.08 -17.76
C TYR A 4 19.20 17.16 -16.24
N GLY A 5 18.20 17.93 -15.80
CA GLY A 5 17.77 17.93 -14.41
C GLY A 5 17.60 16.49 -13.95
N ALA A 6 18.00 16.20 -12.70
CA ALA A 6 17.90 14.87 -12.10
C ALA A 6 16.58 14.23 -12.54
N PRO A 7 16.58 12.99 -13.05
CA PRO A 7 15.35 12.39 -13.54
C PRO A 7 14.41 12.32 -12.33
N LEU A 8 13.42 13.22 -12.32
CA LEU A 8 12.47 13.35 -11.21
C LEU A 8 11.71 12.03 -11.02
N HIS A 9 11.61 11.23 -12.09
CA HIS A 9 10.89 9.98 -12.13
C HIS A 9 11.46 8.92 -11.15
N PRO A 10 12.77 8.57 -11.14
CA PRO A 10 13.39 7.81 -10.05
C PRO A 10 13.15 8.37 -8.64
N LEU A 11 13.17 9.68 -8.43
CA LEU A 11 12.96 10.24 -7.09
C LEU A 11 11.48 10.11 -6.64
N LEU A 12 10.56 10.32 -7.57
CA LEU A 12 9.11 10.21 -7.35
C LEU A 12 8.66 8.76 -7.17
N VAL A 13 9.30 7.78 -7.82
CA VAL A 13 8.93 6.36 -7.69
C VAL A 13 9.40 5.71 -6.38
N HIS A 14 10.50 6.17 -5.77
CA HIS A 14 11.02 5.57 -4.53
C HIS A 14 10.32 6.10 -3.27
N PHE A 15 9.74 7.30 -3.33
CA PHE A 15 9.04 7.92 -2.21
C PHE A 15 7.80 7.14 -1.74
N PRO A 16 6.90 6.66 -2.64
CA PRO A 16 5.79 5.80 -2.27
C PRO A 16 6.23 4.49 -1.60
N ILE A 17 7.30 3.86 -2.11
CA ILE A 17 7.81 2.58 -1.59
C ILE A 17 8.16 2.72 -0.10
N ALA A 18 8.94 3.74 0.24
CA ALA A 18 9.35 3.99 1.63
C ALA A 18 8.14 4.27 2.53
N LEU A 19 7.19 5.08 2.09
CA LEU A 19 5.99 5.41 2.86
C LEU A 19 5.07 4.20 3.07
N LEU A 20 4.86 3.38 2.05
CA LEU A 20 3.99 2.20 2.13
C LEU A 20 4.61 1.11 3.02
N ILE A 21 5.92 0.87 2.92
CA ILE A 21 6.64 -0.05 3.83
C ILE A 21 6.60 0.48 5.26
N ALA A 22 6.93 1.76 5.47
CA ALA A 22 6.89 2.37 6.79
C ALA A 22 5.47 2.34 7.39
N GLY A 23 4.44 2.52 6.55
CA GLY A 23 3.04 2.37 6.93
C GLY A 23 2.71 0.96 7.43
N VAL A 24 3.12 -0.08 6.70
CA VAL A 24 2.93 -1.48 7.11
C VAL A 24 3.65 -1.79 8.42
N VAL A 25 4.89 -1.33 8.57
CA VAL A 25 5.66 -1.50 9.80
C VAL A 25 4.98 -0.77 10.96
N ALA A 26 4.56 0.48 10.76
CA ALA A 26 3.81 1.24 11.75
C ALA A 26 2.52 0.53 12.13
N GLY A 27 1.80 -0.06 11.17
CA GLY A 27 0.57 -0.82 11.41
C GLY A 27 0.78 -2.11 12.18
N PHE A 28 1.88 -2.83 11.91
CA PHE A 28 2.28 -3.98 12.71
C PHE A 28 2.55 -3.56 14.16
N VAL A 29 3.37 -2.52 14.37
CA VAL A 29 3.71 -2.02 15.72
C VAL A 29 2.51 -1.39 16.43
N ALA A 30 1.58 -0.78 15.69
CA ALA A 30 0.36 -0.21 16.25
C ALA A 30 -0.62 -1.28 16.81
N SER A 31 -0.36 -2.57 16.52
CA SER A 31 -1.08 -3.70 17.11
C SER A 31 -0.77 -3.86 18.60
N PHE A 32 0.32 -3.25 19.09
CA PHE A 32 0.61 -3.20 20.52
C PHE A 32 -0.27 -2.13 21.21
N PRO A 33 -1.06 -2.49 22.24
CA PRO A 33 -2.08 -1.60 22.83
C PRO A 33 -1.56 -0.25 23.33
N LYS A 34 -0.31 -0.20 23.78
CA LYS A 34 0.33 1.00 24.33
C LYS A 34 0.71 2.04 23.26
N LEU A 35 0.69 1.67 21.99
CA LEU A 35 1.17 2.50 20.87
C LEU A 35 0.03 2.96 19.96
N GLY A 36 -1.14 3.27 20.54
CA GLY A 36 -2.33 3.65 19.77
C GLY A 36 -2.15 4.83 18.81
N TRP A 37 -1.22 5.76 19.10
CA TRP A 37 -0.88 6.88 18.23
C TRP A 37 -0.27 6.45 16.89
N LEU A 38 0.41 5.29 16.85
CA LEU A 38 0.98 4.74 15.61
C LEU A 38 -0.08 4.34 14.60
N ARG A 39 -1.34 4.14 15.00
CA ARG A 39 -2.43 3.87 14.05
C ARG A 39 -2.70 5.08 13.15
N VAL A 40 -2.62 6.29 13.70
CA VAL A 40 -2.75 7.52 12.92
C VAL A 40 -1.56 7.68 11.98
N VAL A 41 -0.35 7.40 12.48
CA VAL A 41 0.87 7.43 11.67
C VAL A 41 0.80 6.42 10.52
N GLU A 42 0.43 5.17 10.80
CA GLU A 42 0.15 4.13 9.80
C GLU A 42 -0.79 4.67 8.71
N MET A 43 -1.95 5.20 9.10
CA MET A 43 -2.95 5.70 8.15
C MET A 43 -2.43 6.86 7.31
N VAL A 44 -1.71 7.81 7.90
CA VAL A 44 -1.10 8.94 7.18
C VAL A 44 -0.05 8.44 6.20
N LEU A 45 0.86 7.56 6.65
CA LEU A 45 1.91 7.00 5.80
C LEU A 45 1.32 6.22 4.61
N MET A 46 0.33 5.36 4.85
CA MET A 46 -0.31 4.62 3.77
C MET A 46 -1.13 5.53 2.84
N ALA A 47 -1.83 6.54 3.36
CA ALA A 47 -2.59 7.46 2.53
C ALA A 47 -1.68 8.32 1.65
N VAL A 48 -0.63 8.94 2.22
CA VAL A 48 0.33 9.74 1.46
C VAL A 48 1.11 8.84 0.50
N GLY A 49 1.52 7.65 0.92
CA GLY A 49 2.16 6.65 0.06
C GLY A 49 1.27 6.22 -1.11
N GLY A 50 -0.02 5.99 -0.86
CA GLY A 50 -1.00 5.64 -1.89
C GLY A 50 -1.24 6.78 -2.89
N ILE A 51 -1.43 8.01 -2.41
CA ILE A 51 -1.59 9.19 -3.27
C ILE A 51 -0.36 9.40 -4.15
N THR A 52 0.83 9.34 -3.55
CA THR A 52 2.09 9.50 -4.30
C THR A 52 2.33 8.35 -5.28
N ALA A 53 1.92 7.12 -4.96
CA ALA A 53 1.94 6.00 -5.90
C ALA A 53 1.03 6.24 -7.12
N LEU A 54 -0.15 6.82 -6.92
CA LEU A 54 -1.05 7.19 -8.02
C LEU A 54 -0.43 8.27 -8.93
N VAL A 55 0.15 9.32 -8.36
CA VAL A 55 0.87 10.36 -9.11
C VAL A 55 2.04 9.76 -9.89
N THR A 56 2.77 8.86 -9.26
CA THR A 56 3.89 8.15 -9.89
C THR A 56 3.42 7.32 -11.09
N ARG A 57 2.30 6.61 -10.96
CA ARG A 57 1.70 5.83 -12.05
C ARG A 57 1.33 6.73 -13.23
N GLN A 58 0.67 7.85 -12.96
CA GLN A 58 0.26 8.81 -13.99
C GLN A 58 1.47 9.38 -14.74
N THR A 59 2.49 9.83 -14.01
CA THR A 59 3.72 10.35 -14.62
C THR A 59 4.50 9.28 -15.41
N GLY A 60 4.38 8.00 -15.03
CA GLY A 60 4.90 6.88 -15.81
C GLY A 60 4.15 6.66 -17.12
N GLU A 61 2.82 6.74 -17.10
CA GLU A 61 1.98 6.59 -18.29
C GLU A 61 2.18 7.72 -19.31
N GLU A 62 2.30 8.97 -18.85
CA GLU A 62 2.59 10.13 -19.71
C GLU A 62 3.94 10.00 -20.45
N ASN A 63 4.90 9.30 -19.85
CA ASN A 63 6.22 9.08 -20.43
C ASN A 63 6.36 7.71 -21.13
N ALA A 64 5.28 6.96 -21.28
CA ALA A 64 5.31 5.59 -21.80
C ALA A 64 5.92 5.51 -23.21
N GLU A 65 5.57 6.42 -24.13
CA GLU A 65 6.13 6.42 -25.49
C GLU A 65 7.65 6.62 -25.50
N ARG A 66 8.14 7.55 -24.67
CA ARG A 66 9.57 7.79 -24.50
C ARG A 66 10.26 6.55 -23.95
N PHE A 67 9.66 5.91 -22.94
CA PHE A 67 10.16 4.66 -22.36
C PHE A 67 10.22 3.52 -23.38
N MET A 68 9.16 3.33 -24.18
CA MET A 68 9.12 2.33 -25.23
C MET A 68 10.17 2.57 -26.31
N SER A 69 10.43 3.84 -26.66
CA SER A 69 11.52 4.18 -27.58
C SER A 69 12.90 3.85 -27.00
N ALA A 70 13.09 3.94 -25.69
CA ALA A 70 14.33 3.60 -25.00
C ALA A 70 14.52 2.07 -24.95
N ILE A 71 13.46 1.32 -24.63
CA ILE A 71 13.43 -0.16 -24.64
C ILE A 71 13.84 -0.70 -26.02
N ARG A 72 13.25 -0.17 -27.10
CA ARG A 72 13.59 -0.57 -28.47
C ARG A 72 15.06 -0.33 -28.83
N ARG A 73 15.68 0.69 -28.24
CA ARG A 73 17.08 1.06 -28.48
C ARG A 73 18.06 0.31 -27.58
N SER A 74 17.64 -0.14 -26.40
CA SER A 74 18.49 -0.84 -25.43
C SER A 74 18.55 -2.36 -25.63
N GLY A 75 17.66 -2.92 -26.45
CA GLY A 75 17.54 -4.37 -26.63
C GLY A 75 16.83 -5.06 -25.46
N ALA A 76 16.22 -4.30 -24.56
CA ALA A 76 15.39 -4.84 -23.48
C ALA A 76 14.13 -5.50 -24.04
N SER A 77 13.71 -6.62 -23.42
CA SER A 77 12.40 -7.20 -23.73
C SER A 77 11.30 -6.25 -23.26
N THR A 78 10.30 -6.03 -24.11
CA THR A 78 9.07 -5.32 -23.74
C THR A 78 8.34 -5.99 -22.57
N ASP A 79 8.56 -7.29 -22.37
CA ASP A 79 7.93 -8.06 -21.30
C ASP A 79 8.38 -7.62 -19.91
N VAL A 80 9.63 -7.20 -19.75
CA VAL A 80 10.15 -6.71 -18.46
C VAL A 80 9.41 -5.42 -18.06
N TYR A 81 9.17 -4.54 -19.02
CA TYR A 81 8.41 -3.30 -18.81
C TYR A 81 6.93 -3.55 -18.51
N GLU A 82 6.27 -4.42 -19.27
CA GLU A 82 4.87 -4.77 -19.00
C GLU A 82 4.70 -5.50 -17.66
N THR A 83 5.67 -6.35 -17.28
CA THR A 83 5.69 -7.01 -15.97
C THR A 83 5.89 -6.00 -14.83
N HIS A 84 6.81 -5.03 -14.99
CA HIS A 84 6.97 -3.93 -14.04
C HIS A 84 5.67 -3.13 -13.86
N LYS A 85 5.00 -2.77 -14.96
CA LYS A 85 3.70 -2.07 -14.93
C LYS A 85 2.61 -2.89 -14.25
N LEU A 86 2.54 -4.18 -14.53
CA LEU A 86 1.59 -5.09 -13.89
C LEU A 86 1.76 -5.07 -12.37
N PHE A 87 2.98 -5.28 -11.87
CA PHE A 87 3.24 -5.28 -10.43
C PHE A 87 3.03 -3.89 -9.80
N ALA A 88 3.34 -2.80 -10.51
CA ALA A 88 3.04 -1.45 -10.04
C ALA A 88 1.52 -1.24 -9.85
N ASN A 89 0.71 -1.69 -10.80
CA ASN A 89 -0.74 -1.63 -10.69
C ASN A 89 -1.29 -2.52 -9.56
N LEU A 90 -0.78 -3.76 -9.45
CA LEU A 90 -1.15 -4.68 -8.37
C LEU A 90 -0.80 -4.11 -6.99
N THR A 91 0.34 -3.43 -6.88
CA THR A 91 0.78 -2.74 -5.66
C THR A 91 -0.22 -1.65 -5.26
N ILE A 92 -0.60 -0.78 -6.20
CA ILE A 92 -1.57 0.30 -5.95
C ILE A 92 -2.92 -0.27 -5.50
N VAL A 93 -3.42 -1.30 -6.19
CA VAL A 93 -4.69 -1.95 -5.83
C VAL A 93 -4.59 -2.60 -4.44
N ALA A 94 -3.53 -3.37 -4.17
CA ALA A 94 -3.36 -4.07 -2.90
C ALA A 94 -3.27 -3.11 -1.71
N PHE A 95 -2.45 -2.05 -1.82
CA PHE A 95 -2.36 -1.03 -0.76
C PHE A 95 -3.65 -0.20 -0.65
N GLY A 96 -4.32 0.10 -1.76
CA GLY A 96 -5.64 0.75 -1.75
C GLY A 96 -6.68 -0.08 -0.98
N LEU A 97 -6.74 -1.40 -1.23
CA LEU A 97 -7.62 -2.31 -0.49
C LEU A 97 -7.26 -2.38 1.00
N LEU A 98 -5.96 -2.38 1.36
CA LEU A 98 -5.53 -2.35 2.76
C LEU A 98 -5.95 -1.06 3.48
N ILE A 99 -5.82 0.09 2.81
CA ILE A 99 -6.29 1.38 3.34
C ILE A 99 -7.81 1.36 3.55
N MET A 100 -8.57 0.90 2.55
CA MET A 100 -10.02 0.78 2.65
C MET A 100 -10.46 -0.18 3.76
N PHE A 101 -9.78 -1.32 3.88
CA PHE A 101 -10.02 -2.29 4.95
C PHE A 101 -9.77 -1.68 6.33
N ARG A 102 -8.68 -0.92 6.51
CA ARG A 102 -8.39 -0.22 7.75
C ARG A 102 -9.41 0.86 8.07
N LEU A 103 -9.83 1.65 7.09
CA LEU A 103 -10.88 2.65 7.24
C LEU A 103 -12.21 2.02 7.63
N ALA A 104 -12.56 0.87 7.04
CA ALA A 104 -13.78 0.14 7.38
C ALA A 104 -13.76 -0.36 8.84
N ILE A 105 -12.63 -0.92 9.30
CA ILE A 105 -12.47 -1.34 10.70
C ILE A 105 -12.58 -0.14 11.64
N TRP A 106 -11.85 0.95 11.36
CA TRP A 106 -11.87 2.15 12.19
C TRP A 106 -13.26 2.80 12.22
N GLY A 107 -13.92 2.90 11.07
CA GLY A 107 -15.30 3.37 10.93
C GLY A 107 -16.29 2.49 11.69
N TRP A 108 -16.16 1.16 11.62
CA TRP A 108 -16.98 0.24 12.42
C TRP A 108 -16.81 0.48 13.92
N PHE A 109 -15.57 0.70 14.40
CA PHE A 109 -15.33 1.03 15.81
C PHE A 109 -15.85 2.40 16.23
N LEU A 110 -15.79 3.41 15.35
CA LEU A 110 -16.35 4.75 15.58
C LEU A 110 -17.88 4.75 15.61
N LEU A 111 -18.51 4.05 14.65
CA LEU A 111 -19.96 3.93 14.53
C LEU A 111 -20.57 3.01 15.59
N ARG A 112 -19.73 2.32 16.37
CA ARG A 112 -20.11 1.55 17.56
C ARG A 112 -20.43 2.50 18.72
N ASP A 113 -21.41 3.35 18.50
CA ASP A 113 -21.91 4.32 19.44
C ASP A 113 -22.56 3.61 20.64
N LYS A 114 -22.29 4.12 21.85
CA LYS A 114 -22.61 3.48 23.12
C LYS A 114 -24.12 3.41 23.39
N GLN A 115 -24.93 4.21 22.70
CA GLN A 115 -26.38 4.31 22.92
C GLN A 115 -27.20 3.17 22.29
N LYS A 116 -26.91 2.74 21.05
CA LYS A 116 -27.66 1.64 20.37
C LYS A 116 -27.38 0.25 20.96
N LEU A 117 -26.23 0.07 21.60
CA LEU A 117 -25.87 -1.16 22.32
C LEU A 117 -26.68 -1.35 23.62
N ALA A 118 -27.20 -0.27 24.21
CA ALA A 118 -28.01 -0.34 25.43
C ALA A 118 -29.41 -0.92 25.16
N GLU A 119 -29.99 -0.62 23.99
CA GLU A 119 -31.30 -1.13 23.57
C GLU A 119 -31.25 -2.60 23.12
N LEU A 120 -30.12 -3.04 22.55
CA LEU A 120 -29.92 -4.42 22.08
C LEU A 120 -29.45 -5.40 23.19
N LYS A 121 -29.22 -4.90 24.41
CA LYS A 121 -28.66 -5.66 25.56
C LYS A 121 -29.49 -6.90 25.95
N ASN A 122 -30.78 -6.93 25.61
CA ASN A 122 -31.68 -8.03 25.95
C ASN A 122 -31.85 -9.07 24.82
N SER A 123 -31.11 -8.95 23.70
CA SER A 123 -31.13 -9.94 22.62
C SER A 123 -30.01 -10.98 22.80
N PRO A 124 -30.30 -12.30 22.75
CA PRO A 124 -29.28 -13.34 22.83
C PRO A 124 -28.23 -13.26 21.69
N ILE A 125 -28.60 -12.73 20.53
CA ILE A 125 -27.70 -12.54 19.37
C ILE A 125 -26.67 -11.43 19.66
N VAL A 126 -27.10 -10.35 20.32
CA VAL A 126 -26.19 -9.25 20.68
C VAL A 126 -25.32 -9.60 21.88
N PHE A 127 -25.81 -10.43 22.80
CA PHE A 127 -24.99 -10.99 23.89
C PHE A 127 -23.85 -11.86 23.34
N LEU A 128 -24.14 -12.77 22.41
CA LEU A 128 -23.12 -13.56 21.70
C LEU A 128 -22.15 -12.64 20.94
N GLY A 129 -22.66 -11.69 20.14
CA GLY A 129 -21.83 -10.72 19.42
C GLY A 129 -20.97 -9.84 20.33
N ALA A 130 -21.44 -9.50 21.52
CA ALA A 130 -20.71 -8.75 22.53
C ALA A 130 -19.64 -9.61 23.23
N ILE A 131 -19.90 -10.90 23.47
CA ILE A 131 -18.90 -11.86 23.94
C ILE A 131 -17.78 -12.01 22.91
N PHE A 132 -18.10 -12.26 21.64
CA PHE A 132 -17.10 -12.38 20.57
C PHE A 132 -16.28 -11.10 20.40
N ALA A 133 -16.93 -9.93 20.51
CA ALA A 133 -16.25 -8.65 20.44
C ALA A 133 -15.45 -8.28 21.70
N ARG A 134 -15.82 -8.77 22.89
CA ARG A 134 -15.02 -8.66 24.13
C ARG A 134 -13.90 -9.68 24.20
N ALA A 135 -14.04 -10.84 23.56
CA ALA A 135 -13.12 -11.98 23.65
C ALA A 135 -11.77 -11.78 22.94
N GLN A 136 -11.43 -10.57 22.46
CA GLN A 136 -10.25 -10.29 21.62
C GLN A 136 -10.18 -11.05 20.28
N ILE A 137 -11.10 -11.99 20.00
CA ILE A 137 -11.10 -12.82 18.78
C ILE A 137 -11.35 -11.98 17.52
N VAL A 138 -12.34 -11.07 17.57
CA VAL A 138 -12.70 -10.19 16.44
C VAL A 138 -11.53 -9.27 16.02
N PRO A 139 -10.87 -8.52 16.92
CA PRO A 139 -9.73 -7.69 16.54
C PRO A 139 -8.50 -8.51 16.08
N VAL A 140 -8.28 -9.71 16.64
CA VAL A 140 -7.17 -10.58 16.19
C VAL A 140 -7.41 -11.11 14.78
N PHE A 141 -8.64 -11.53 14.45
CA PHE A 141 -8.98 -11.97 13.10
C PHE A 141 -8.71 -10.87 12.07
N PHE A 142 -9.20 -9.66 12.30
CA PHE A 142 -8.98 -8.52 11.41
C PHE A 142 -7.49 -8.16 11.29
N LEU A 143 -6.73 -8.29 12.38
CA LEU A 143 -5.28 -8.10 12.37
C LEU A 143 -4.59 -9.14 11.50
N VAL A 144 -4.92 -10.43 11.64
CA VAL A 144 -4.32 -11.49 10.83
C VAL A 144 -4.61 -11.27 9.35
N VAL A 145 -5.86 -10.95 8.99
CA VAL A 145 -6.25 -10.63 7.61
C VAL A 145 -5.46 -9.43 7.07
N TYR A 146 -5.32 -8.36 7.86
CA TYR A 146 -4.52 -7.20 7.51
C TYR A 146 -3.05 -7.57 7.26
N LEU A 147 -2.42 -8.35 8.15
CA LEU A 147 -1.01 -8.72 8.04
C LEU A 147 -0.73 -9.63 6.85
N LEU A 148 -1.63 -10.58 6.55
CA LEU A 148 -1.52 -11.42 5.36
C LEU A 148 -1.66 -10.58 4.08
N GLY A 149 -2.64 -9.67 4.03
CA GLY A 149 -2.78 -8.75 2.91
C GLY A 149 -1.57 -7.82 2.74
N ALA A 150 -1.02 -7.31 3.85
CA ALA A 150 0.18 -6.47 3.85
C ALA A 150 1.41 -7.23 3.33
N LEU A 151 1.57 -8.51 3.71
CA LEU A 151 2.65 -9.34 3.20
C LEU A 151 2.55 -9.52 1.67
N VAL A 152 1.36 -9.79 1.15
CA VAL A 152 1.11 -9.88 -0.31
C VAL A 152 1.41 -8.55 -0.99
N ALA A 153 0.95 -7.43 -0.44
CA ALA A 153 1.18 -6.10 -0.99
C ALA A 153 2.67 -5.74 -1.02
N VAL A 154 3.43 -6.07 0.03
CA VAL A 154 4.89 -5.91 0.07
C VAL A 154 5.58 -6.82 -0.95
N GLY A 155 5.05 -8.02 -1.19
CA GLY A 155 5.51 -8.90 -2.26
C GLY A 155 5.39 -8.26 -3.65
N PHE A 156 4.22 -7.70 -3.97
CA PHE A 156 4.01 -6.96 -5.24
C PHE A 156 4.90 -5.72 -5.34
N LEU A 157 5.06 -4.98 -4.26
CA LEU A 157 5.93 -3.82 -4.19
C LEU A 157 7.40 -4.19 -4.45
N SER A 158 7.85 -5.30 -3.87
CA SER A 158 9.21 -5.83 -4.06
C SER A 158 9.43 -6.27 -5.50
N ALA A 159 8.45 -6.97 -6.11
CA ALA A 159 8.50 -7.35 -7.52
C ALA A 159 8.54 -6.12 -8.44
N THR A 160 7.73 -5.09 -8.14
CA THR A 160 7.76 -3.80 -8.86
C THR A 160 9.15 -3.19 -8.84
N GLY A 161 9.77 -3.15 -7.66
CA GLY A 161 11.13 -2.63 -7.47
C GLY A 161 12.19 -3.48 -8.19
N TYR A 162 12.07 -4.81 -8.17
CA TYR A 162 12.98 -5.72 -8.87
C TYR A 162 12.99 -5.47 -10.38
N TYR A 163 11.84 -5.52 -11.04
CA TYR A 163 11.76 -5.31 -12.49
C TYR A 163 12.06 -3.86 -12.88
N GLY A 164 11.72 -2.89 -12.01
CA GLY A 164 12.14 -1.50 -12.19
C GLY A 164 13.66 -1.34 -12.15
N GLY A 165 14.31 -2.02 -11.20
CA GLY A 165 15.77 -2.08 -11.10
C GLY A 165 16.41 -2.76 -12.30
N GLU A 166 15.84 -3.84 -12.80
CA GLU A 166 16.33 -4.54 -13.99
C GLU A 166 16.32 -3.63 -15.23
N LEU A 167 15.25 -2.86 -15.44
CA LEU A 167 15.16 -1.88 -16.54
C LEU A 167 16.30 -0.84 -16.47
N VAL A 168 16.65 -0.39 -15.27
CA VAL A 168 17.69 0.63 -15.08
C VAL A 168 19.09 0.02 -15.14
N TYR A 169 19.39 -0.97 -14.29
CA TYR A 169 20.75 -1.47 -14.08
C TYR A 169 21.22 -2.41 -15.20
N THR A 170 20.31 -3.22 -15.78
CA THR A 170 20.67 -4.16 -16.85
C THR A 170 20.59 -3.48 -18.21
N TYR A 171 19.50 -2.74 -18.45
CA TYR A 171 19.20 -2.20 -19.79
C TYR A 171 19.48 -0.70 -19.96
N GLY A 172 19.90 -0.01 -18.90
CA GLY A 172 20.26 1.40 -19.01
C GLY A 172 19.08 2.34 -19.22
N ILE A 173 17.85 1.91 -18.93
CA ILE A 173 16.65 2.70 -19.20
C ILE A 173 16.46 3.73 -18.08
N GLY A 174 16.24 5.00 -18.44
CA GLY A 174 16.00 6.09 -17.47
C GLY A 174 17.26 6.79 -16.93
N ILE A 175 18.45 6.40 -17.40
CA ILE A 175 19.75 7.02 -17.03
C ILE A 175 20.43 7.79 -18.19
N LYS A 176 19.81 7.85 -19.38
CA LYS A 176 20.31 8.57 -20.56
C LYS A 176 19.22 9.42 -21.21
#